data_AF-A0A965D2X5-F1
#
_entry.id   AF-A0A965D2X5-F1
#
_cell.length_a   1.000
_cell.length_b   1.000
_cell.length_c   1.000
_cell.angle_alpha   90.00
_cell.angle_beta   90.00
_cell.angle_gamma   90.00
#
_symmetry.space_group_name_H-M   'P 1'
#
loop_
_entity.id
_entity.type
_entity.pdbx_description
1 polymer ?
#
loop_
_entity_poly.entity_id
_entity_poly.type
_entity_poly.pdbx_seq_one_letter_code
_entity_poly.pdbx_strand_id
1 'polypeptide(L)'
;PELPTIGEAGLAGFGMDLGWQALFAPAKTPDAIVTRIYAEVKRALEAPKLRESLLASGYEPKGESPEEFRKLFLEDIRRYAELTRIARIEAE
;
A
#
# COMPACT_ATOMS: atom_id res chain seq x y z
N PRO A 1 -0.05 -16.91 -10.32
CA PRO A 1 -1.29 -17.61 -10.73
C PRO A 1 -1.26 -19.15 -10.53
N GLU A 2 -0.11 -19.76 -10.26
CA GLU A 2 0.01 -21.21 -10.02
C GLU A 2 0.07 -21.59 -8.53
N LEU A 3 0.42 -20.63 -7.67
CA LEU A 3 0.49 -20.80 -6.23
C LEU A 3 -0.81 -20.29 -5.59
N PRO A 4 -1.52 -21.11 -4.79
CA PRO A 4 -2.69 -20.65 -4.07
C PRO A 4 -2.29 -19.62 -3.02
N THR A 5 -3.16 -18.63 -2.83
CA THR A 5 -3.10 -17.76 -1.65
C THR A 5 -3.35 -18.59 -0.38
N ILE A 6 -2.95 -18.05 0.78
CA ILE A 6 -3.18 -18.74 2.07
C ILE A 6 -4.69 -18.94 2.33
N GLY A 7 -5.52 -17.99 1.90
CA GLY A 7 -6.98 -18.10 1.94
C GLY A 7 -7.50 -19.30 1.15
N GLU A 8 -6.97 -19.50 -0.06
CA GLU A 8 -7.31 -20.64 -0.93
C GLU A 8 -6.72 -21.97 -0.41
N ALA A 9 -5.63 -21.92 0.36
CA ALA A 9 -4.96 -23.09 0.94
C ALA A 9 -5.60 -23.62 2.24
N GLY A 10 -6.80 -23.15 2.60
CA GLY A 10 -7.60 -23.70 3.70
C GLY A 10 -7.74 -22.79 4.94
N LEU A 11 -7.19 -21.58 4.91
CA LEU A 11 -7.39 -20.57 5.95
C LEU A 11 -8.30 -19.44 5.44
N ALA A 12 -9.58 -19.73 5.26
CA ALA A 12 -10.57 -18.75 4.81
C ALA A 12 -10.53 -17.47 5.68
N GLY A 13 -10.54 -16.30 5.02
CA GLY A 13 -10.38 -15.01 5.69
C GLY A 13 -8.93 -14.58 5.94
N PHE A 14 -7.95 -15.46 5.68
CA PHE A 14 -6.54 -15.10 5.67
C PHE A 14 -6.16 -14.44 4.34
N GLY A 15 -6.22 -13.12 4.32
CA GLY A 15 -5.71 -12.29 3.23
C GLY A 15 -4.97 -11.11 3.85
N MET A 16 -3.64 -11.17 3.85
CA MET A 16 -2.84 -9.96 4.01
C MET A 16 -2.47 -9.49 2.61
N ASP A 17 -3.04 -8.37 2.20
CA ASP A 17 -2.48 -7.63 1.08
C ASP A 17 -1.00 -7.38 1.38
N LEU A 18 -0.15 -7.70 0.41
CA LEU A 18 1.28 -7.43 0.48
C LEU A 18 1.48 -5.95 0.86
N GLY A 19 2.42 -5.67 1.76
CA GLY A 19 2.64 -4.33 2.29
C GLY A 19 2.84 -3.29 1.18
N TRP A 20 2.29 -2.10 1.40
CA TRP A 20 2.35 -1.00 0.44
C TRP A 20 3.58 -0.10 0.64
N GLN A 21 3.86 0.70 -0.39
CA GLN A 21 4.90 1.72 -0.41
C GLN A 21 4.22 3.02 -0.78
N ALA A 22 4.46 4.06 0.03
CA ALA A 22 3.78 5.33 -0.11
C ALA A 22 4.70 6.51 0.17
N LEU A 23 4.31 7.67 -0.34
CA LEU A 23 4.98 8.94 -0.10
C LEU A 23 4.17 9.74 0.90
N PHE A 24 4.85 10.32 1.88
CA PHE A 24 4.25 11.20 2.88
C PHE A 24 4.84 12.60 2.77
N ALA A 25 4.00 13.60 3.03
CA ALA A 25 4.41 14.99 3.13
C ALA A 25 4.08 15.53 4.54
N PRO A 26 4.70 16.63 5.01
CA PRO A 26 4.33 17.26 6.27
C PRO A 26 2.83 17.56 6.34
N ALA A 27 2.23 17.42 7.53
CA ALA A 27 0.78 17.49 7.73
C ALA A 27 0.10 18.79 7.26
N LYS A 28 0.85 19.89 7.14
CA LYS A 28 0.35 21.21 6.70
C LYS A 28 0.75 21.55 5.26
N THR A 29 1.19 20.57 4.47
CA THR A 29 1.51 20.78 3.05
C THR A 29 0.23 21.17 2.30
N PRO A 30 0.23 22.28 1.53
CA PRO A 30 -0.96 22.69 0.79
C PRO A 30 -1.44 21.64 -0.22
N ASP A 31 -2.76 21.48 -0.34
CA ASP A 31 -3.39 20.49 -1.23
C ASP A 31 -2.96 20.61 -2.69
N ALA A 32 -2.69 21.83 -3.15
CA ALA A 32 -2.19 22.10 -4.50
C ALA A 32 -0.81 21.45 -4.74
N ILE A 33 0.05 21.40 -3.72
CA ILE A 33 1.37 20.75 -3.79
C ILE A 33 1.21 19.23 -3.79
N VAL A 34 0.34 18.69 -2.92
CA VAL A 34 0.05 17.25 -2.87
C VAL A 34 -0.52 16.77 -4.21
N THR A 35 -1.49 17.49 -4.76
CA THR A 35 -2.10 17.22 -6.07
C THR A 35 -1.05 17.21 -7.18
N ARG A 36 -0.12 18.17 -7.18
CA ARG A 36 0.95 18.23 -8.18
C ARG A 36 1.89 17.04 -8.06
N ILE A 37 2.33 16.69 -6.86
CA ILE A 37 3.22 15.55 -6.61
C ILE A 37 2.53 14.25 -7.06
N TYR A 38 1.27 14.05 -6.67
CA TYR A 38 0.49 12.88 -7.09
C TYR A 38 0.42 12.76 -8.61
N ALA A 39 0.15 13.86 -9.32
CA ALA A 39 0.09 13.86 -10.78
C ALA A 39 1.42 13.44 -11.44
N GLU A 40 2.57 13.89 -10.90
CA GLU A 40 3.89 13.46 -11.40
C GLU A 40 4.19 12.00 -11.08
N VAL A 41 3.87 11.54 -9.87
CA VAL A 41 4.06 10.15 -9.46
C VAL A 41 3.23 9.22 -10.34
N LYS A 42 1.96 9.56 -10.58
CA LYS A 42 1.08 8.78 -11.46
C LYS A 42 1.68 8.66 -12.86
N ARG A 43 2.14 9.77 -13.45
CA ARG A 43 2.84 9.76 -14.74
C ARG A 43 4.08 8.87 -14.73
N ALA A 44 4.88 8.92 -13.67
CA ALA A 44 6.07 8.10 -13.55
C ALA A 44 5.72 6.60 -13.49
N LEU A 45 4.68 6.21 -12.75
CA LEU A 45 4.23 4.81 -12.65
C LEU A 45 3.67 4.26 -13.98
N GLU A 46 3.22 5.14 -14.87
CA GLU A 46 2.79 4.80 -16.23
C GLU A 46 3.98 4.66 -17.21
N ALA A 47 5.17 5.12 -16.83
CA ALA A 47 6.36 4.98 -17.67
C ALA A 47 6.76 3.50 -17.82
N PRO A 48 6.88 2.96 -19.06
CA PRO A 48 7.08 1.52 -19.28
C PRO A 48 8.28 0.94 -18.52
N LYS A 49 9.42 1.63 -18.59
CA LYS A 49 10.66 1.18 -17.92
C LYS A 49 10.51 1.06 -16.40
N LEU A 50 9.81 2.00 -15.76
CA LEU A 50 9.59 1.94 -14.32
C LEU A 50 8.58 0.85 -13.98
N ARG A 51 7.47 0.78 -14.73
CA ARG A 51 6.44 -0.24 -14.54
C ARG A 51 7.02 -1.65 -14.66
N GLU A 52 7.80 -1.92 -15.70
CA GLU A 52 8.47 -3.22 -15.91
C GLU A 52 9.43 -3.54 -14.77
N SER A 53 10.22 -2.56 -14.33
CA SER A 53 11.15 -2.76 -13.20
C SER A 53 10.42 -3.08 -11.89
N LEU A 54 9.29 -2.43 -11.63
CA LEU A 54 8.49 -2.68 -10.43
C LEU A 54 7.86 -4.07 -10.47
N LEU A 55 7.25 -4.45 -11.61
CA LEU A 55 6.67 -5.78 -11.81
C LEU A 55 7.72 -6.89 -11.68
N ALA A 56 8.91 -6.69 -12.27
CA ALA A 56 10.03 -7.64 -12.15
C ALA A 56 10.54 -7.79 -10.72
N SER A 57 10.33 -6.77 -9.87
CA SER A 57 10.68 -6.78 -8.45
C SER A 57 9.55 -7.28 -7.55
N GLY A 58 8.42 -7.72 -8.12
CA GLY A 58 7.25 -8.22 -7.37
C GLY A 58 6.32 -7.14 -6.84
N TYR A 59 6.47 -5.88 -7.29
CA TYR A 59 5.55 -4.79 -6.94
C TYR A 59 4.46 -4.61 -7.99
N GLU A 60 3.27 -4.25 -7.54
CA GLU A 60 2.15 -3.90 -8.40
C GLU A 60 1.88 -2.39 -8.34
N PRO A 61 2.15 -1.64 -9.42
CA PRO A 61 1.88 -0.20 -9.45
C PRO A 61 0.37 0.08 -9.48
N LYS A 62 -0.21 0.52 -8.35
CA LYS A 62 -1.64 0.85 -8.23
C LYS A 62 -1.98 2.31 -8.56
N GLY A 63 -1.14 3.26 -8.13
CA GLY A 63 -1.34 4.70 -8.41
C GLY A 63 -2.60 5.29 -7.78
N GLU A 64 -2.96 4.85 -6.57
CA GLU A 64 -4.10 5.33 -5.78
C GLU A 64 -4.03 6.85 -5.56
N SER A 65 -5.19 7.52 -5.56
CA SER A 65 -5.29 8.93 -5.18
C SER A 65 -4.91 9.15 -3.71
N PRO A 66 -4.50 10.37 -3.31
CA PRO A 66 -4.22 10.69 -1.92
C PRO A 66 -5.37 10.32 -0.95
N GLU A 67 -6.62 10.51 -1.39
CA GLU A 67 -7.81 10.21 -0.60
C GLU A 67 -8.06 8.71 -0.46
N GLU A 68 -7.84 7.94 -1.53
CA GLU A 68 -7.93 6.48 -1.51
C GLU A 68 -6.85 5.88 -0.61
N PHE A 69 -5.61 6.33 -0.79
CA PHE A 69 -4.50 5.87 0.06
C PHE A 69 -4.72 6.23 1.53
N ARG A 70 -5.28 7.41 1.83
CA ARG A 70 -5.61 7.80 3.22
C ARG A 70 -6.60 6.82 3.86
N LYS A 71 -7.58 6.32 3.12
CA LYS A 71 -8.54 5.33 3.63
C LYS A 71 -7.83 4.01 3.93
N LEU A 72 -7.06 3.50 2.97
CA LEU A 72 -6.25 2.29 3.11
C LEU A 72 -5.34 2.37 4.34
N PHE A 73 -4.59 3.47 4.47
CA PHE A 73 -3.67 3.70 5.58
C PHE A 73 -4.36 3.66 6.95
N LEU A 74 -5.52 4.32 7.09
CA LEU A 74 -6.27 4.33 8.34
C LEU A 74 -6.89 2.96 8.66
N GLU A 75 -7.30 2.21 7.65
CA GLU A 75 -7.78 0.84 7.81
C GLU A 75 -6.66 -0.09 8.28
N ASP A 76 -5.48 0.02 7.67
CA ASP A 76 -4.32 -0.78 8.04
C ASP A 76 -3.82 -0.46 9.44
N ILE A 77 -3.72 0.81 9.82
CA ILE A 77 -3.36 1.19 11.20
C ILE A 77 -4.29 0.51 12.20
N ARG A 78 -5.61 0.57 11.96
CA ARG A 78 -6.59 -0.06 12.87
C ARG A 78 -6.42 -1.57 12.92
N ARG A 79 -6.25 -2.21 11.76
CA ARG A 79 -6.07 -3.66 11.64
C ARG A 79 -4.81 -4.13 12.37
N TYR A 80 -3.67 -3.49 12.11
CA TYR A 80 -2.40 -3.88 12.72
C TYR A 80 -2.35 -3.55 14.21
N ALA A 81 -2.93 -2.45 14.66
CA ALA A 81 -3.05 -2.16 16.10
C ALA A 81 -3.80 -3.27 16.85
N GLU A 82 -4.91 -3.76 16.27
CA GLU A 82 -5.67 -4.86 16.87
C GLU A 82 -4.91 -6.19 16.82
N LEU A 83 -4.23 -6.50 15.71
CA LEU A 83 -3.41 -7.70 15.59
C LEU A 83 -2.27 -7.72 16.62
N THR A 84 -1.52 -6.62 16.74
CA THR A 84 -0.45 -6.48 17.74
C THR A 84 -0.98 -6.68 19.16
N ARG A 85 -2.15 -6.13 19.48
CA ARG A 85 -2.81 -6.29 20.78
C ARG A 85 -3.20 -7.74 21.07
N ILE A 86 -3.84 -8.42 20.12
CA ILE A 86 -4.26 -9.83 20.28
C ILE A 86 -3.06 -10.76 20.38
N ALA A 87 -2.04 -10.53 19.54
CA ALA A 87 -0.83 -11.35 19.48
C ALA A 87 0.17 -11.05 20.60
N ARG A 88 -0.07 -10.02 21.43
CA ARG A 88 0.82 -9.57 22.51
C ARG A 88 2.24 -9.29 22.01
N ILE A 89 2.33 -8.62 20.87
CA ILE A 89 3.61 -8.20 20.28
C ILE A 89 3.96 -6.83 20.88
N GLU A 90 5.17 -6.71 21.42
CA GLU A 90 5.72 -5.46 21.95
C GLU A 90 6.85 -4.99 21.04
N ALA A 91 7.05 -3.67 20.96
CA ALA A 91 8.25 -3.12 20.33
C ALA A 91 9.45 -3.41 21.24
N GLU A 92 10.57 -3.81 20.63
CA GLU A 92 11.85 -3.97 21.33
C GLU A 92 12.38 -2.64 21.87
#